data_AF-A0A7S1F3Z1-F1
#
_entry.id   AF-A0A7S1F3Z1-F1
#
_cell.length_a   1.000
_cell.length_b   1.000
_cell.length_c   1.000
_cell.angle_alpha   90.00
_cell.angle_beta   90.00
_cell.angle_gamma   90.00
#
_symmetry.space_group_name_H-M   'P 1'
#
loop_
_entity.id
_entity.type
_entity.pdbx_description
1 polymer ?
#
loop_
_entity_poly.entity_id
_entity_poly.type
_entity_poly.pdbx_seq_one_letter_code
_entity_poly.pdbx_strand_id
1 'polypeptide(L)'
;VEYRGEVTWTGRTSLEVRVTCVQDRRELAHSWFVMVARDAQMGKGTAVPPQLEASARDLAEGEGRKMLRQERLETTLHKQPPSSEESALVHDMFSQGGCAGLH
;
A
#
# COMPACT_ATOMS: atom_id res chain seq x y z
N VAL A 1 23.34 1.84 8.58
CA VAL A 1 21.91 1.92 8.25
C VAL A 1 21.18 0.89 9.08
N GLU A 2 20.13 1.29 9.79
CA GLU A 2 19.30 0.48 10.68
C GLU A 2 17.86 0.52 10.16
N TYR A 3 17.14 -0.61 10.15
CA TYR A 3 15.72 -0.66 9.80
C TYR A 3 14.89 -0.94 11.05
N ARG A 4 13.91 -0.10 11.34
CA ARG A 4 13.00 -0.22 12.48
C ARG A 4 11.60 -0.52 11.98
N GLY A 5 11.00 -1.61 12.45
CA GLY A 5 9.62 -1.96 12.16
C GLY A 5 8.71 -1.63 13.33
N GLU A 6 7.63 -0.89 13.07
CA GLU A 6 6.60 -0.55 14.05
C GLU A 6 5.24 -0.96 13.50
N VAL A 7 4.44 -1.67 14.31
CA VAL A 7 3.04 -1.96 13.96
C VAL A 7 2.23 -0.70 14.17
N THR A 8 1.65 -0.15 13.09
CA THR A 8 0.89 1.11 13.13
C THR A 8 -0.61 0.89 13.15
N TRP A 9 -1.08 -0.31 12.79
CA TRP A 9 -2.50 -0.67 12.81
C TRP A 9 -2.67 -2.18 12.79
N THR A 10 -3.66 -2.69 13.53
CA THR A 10 -4.03 -4.12 13.55
C THR A 10 -5.50 -4.31 13.17
N GLY A 11 -5.73 -5.12 12.14
CA GLY A 11 -7.05 -5.63 11.77
C GLY A 11 -7.33 -7.00 12.38
N ARG A 12 -8.37 -7.68 11.88
CA ARG A 12 -8.73 -9.03 12.36
C ARG A 12 -7.64 -10.05 12.08
N THR A 13 -7.16 -10.11 10.84
CA THR A 13 -6.13 -11.05 10.38
C THR A 13 -4.95 -10.36 9.72
N SER A 14 -4.98 -9.03 9.63
CA SER A 14 -3.98 -8.22 8.95
C SER A 14 -3.35 -7.21 9.90
N LEU A 15 -2.15 -6.78 9.58
CA LEU A 15 -1.44 -5.73 10.32
C LEU A 15 -0.70 -4.83 9.34
N GLU A 16 -0.62 -3.56 9.67
CA GLU A 16 0.17 -2.56 8.96
C GLU A 16 1.46 -2.31 9.74
N VAL A 17 2.60 -2.37 9.05
CA VAL A 17 3.92 -2.09 9.63
C VAL A 17 4.54 -0.92 8.91
N ARG A 18 4.93 0.12 9.65
CA ARG A 18 5.84 1.15 9.17
C ARG A 18 7.26 0.66 9.36
N VAL A 19 8.02 0.61 8.27
CA VAL A 19 9.46 0.32 8.31
C VAL A 19 10.20 1.61 8.04
N THR A 20 11.06 2.00 8.98
CA THR A 20 11.84 3.24 8.94
C THR A 20 13.32 2.92 8.79
N CYS A 21 13.95 3.49 7.77
CA CYS A 21 15.38 3.42 7.52
C CYS A 21 16.08 4.58 8.24
N VAL A 22 17.00 4.26 9.16
CA VAL A 22 17.69 5.22 10.02
C VAL A 22 19.20 5.15 9.80
N GLN A 23 19.85 6.31 9.71
CA GLN A 23 21.31 6.43 9.72
C GLN A 23 21.70 7.60 10.63
N ASP A 24 22.65 7.40 11.54
CA ASP A 24 23.15 8.43 12.45
C ASP A 24 22.02 9.18 13.20
N ARG A 25 21.03 8.41 13.68
CA ARG A 25 19.81 8.90 14.34
C ARG A 25 18.87 9.76 13.47
N ARG A 26 19.09 9.84 12.16
CA ARG A 26 18.20 10.51 11.20
C ARG A 26 17.41 9.50 10.39
N GLU A 27 16.12 9.77 10.23
CA GLU A 27 15.26 9.02 9.31
C GLU A 27 15.60 9.41 7.87
N LEU A 28 15.95 8.42 7.04
CA LEU A 28 16.25 8.61 5.62
C LEU A 28 15.03 8.34 4.74
N ALA A 29 14.25 7.32 5.11
CA ALA A 29 13.06 6.90 4.37
C ALA A 29 12.15 6.08 5.29
N HIS A 30 10.87 6.02 4.94
CA HIS A 30 9.93 5.06 5.50
C HIS A 30 9.04 4.46 4.43
N SER A 31 8.49 3.29 4.72
CA SER A 31 7.46 2.65 3.92
C SER A 31 6.45 1.95 4.80
N TRP A 32 5.25 1.73 4.27
CA TRP A 32 4.20 0.97 4.94
C TRP A 32 3.98 -0.36 4.22
N PHE A 33 3.94 -1.43 4.99
CA PHE A 33 3.66 -2.77 4.51
C PHE A 33 2.40 -3.31 5.17
N VAL A 34 1.61 -4.03 4.39
CA VAL A 34 0.41 -4.72 4.88
C VAL A 34 0.71 -6.20 4.87
N MET A 35 0.57 -6.82 6.03
CA MET A 35 0.80 -8.24 6.22
C MET A 35 -0.48 -8.94 6.64
N VAL A 36 -0.59 -10.23 6.37
CA VAL A 36 -1.72 -11.08 6.77
C VAL A 36 -1.16 -12.27 7.54
N ALA A 37 -1.60 -12.43 8.80
CA ALA A 37 -1.23 -13.58 9.59
C ALA A 37 -1.94 -14.82 9.05
N ARG A 38 -1.19 -15.92 8.90
CA ARG A 38 -1.70 -17.20 8.42
C ARG A 38 -1.43 -18.30 9.43
N ASP A 39 -2.41 -19.19 9.57
CA ASP A 39 -2.25 -20.44 10.29
C ASP A 39 -1.28 -21.34 9.53
N ALA A 40 -0.23 -21.82 10.21
CA ALA A 40 0.84 -22.58 9.57
C ALA A 40 0.40 -23.96 9.06
N GLN A 41 -0.66 -24.54 9.65
CA GLN A 41 -1.17 -25.86 9.30
C GLN A 41 -2.25 -25.77 8.21
N MET A 42 -3.15 -24.78 8.30
CA MET A 42 -4.31 -24.64 7.41
C MET A 42 -4.10 -23.64 6.27
N GLY A 43 -3.07 -22.78 6.33
CA GLY A 43 -2.82 -21.71 5.36
C GLY A 43 -3.87 -20.58 5.35
N LYS A 44 -4.90 -20.68 6.20
CA LYS A 44 -6.00 -19.70 6.34
C LYS A 44 -5.56 -18.51 7.19
N GLY A 45 -6.24 -17.37 7.03
CA GLY A 45 -5.99 -16.20 7.87
C GLY A 45 -6.24 -16.52 9.35
N THR A 46 -5.33 -16.10 10.23
CA THR A 46 -5.47 -16.25 11.69
C THR A 46 -5.53 -14.89 12.38
N ALA A 47 -6.07 -14.86 13.60
CA ALA A 47 -6.27 -13.61 14.32
C ALA A 47 -4.94 -12.97 14.71
N VAL A 48 -4.85 -11.65 14.57
CA VAL A 48 -3.72 -10.85 15.08
C VAL A 48 -4.14 -10.23 16.42
N PRO A 49 -3.26 -10.15 17.43
CA PRO A 49 -3.54 -9.41 18.64
C PRO A 49 -3.84 -7.93 18.35
N PRO A 50 -4.79 -7.31 19.07
CA PRO A 50 -5.07 -5.90 18.92
C PRO A 50 -3.90 -5.05 19.44
N GLN A 51 -3.68 -3.89 18.83
CA GLN A 51 -2.66 -2.94 19.28
C GLN A 51 -3.06 -2.32 20.62
N LEU A 52 -2.26 -2.57 21.66
CA LEU A 52 -2.55 -2.18 23.05
C LEU A 52 -2.36 -0.68 23.33
N GLU A 53 -1.38 -0.04 22.66
CA GLU A 53 -0.96 1.34 22.98
C GLU A 53 -1.17 2.34 21.83
N ALA A 54 -2.14 2.09 20.95
CA ALA A 54 -2.44 3.03 19.86
C ALA A 54 -3.26 4.23 20.39
N SER A 55 -2.85 5.45 20.04
CA SER A 55 -3.70 6.61 20.29
C SER A 55 -4.92 6.59 19.37
N ALA A 56 -5.99 7.29 19.75
CA ALA A 56 -7.17 7.45 18.88
C ALA A 56 -6.81 8.06 17.51
N ARG A 57 -5.77 8.90 17.46
CA ARG A 57 -5.25 9.47 16.23
C ARG A 57 -4.58 8.40 15.36
N ASP A 58 -3.70 7.58 15.93
CA ASP A 58 -3.00 6.54 15.19
C ASP A 58 -3.97 5.53 14.57
N LEU A 59 -5.01 5.17 15.34
CA LEU A 59 -6.10 4.31 14.87
C LEU A 59 -6.86 4.94 13.70
N ALA A 60 -7.22 6.22 13.79
CA ALA A 60 -7.92 6.93 12.73
C ALA A 60 -7.06 7.06 11.45
N GLU A 61 -5.77 7.37 11.60
CA GLU A 61 -4.84 7.44 10.47
C GLU A 61 -4.64 6.06 9.83
N GLY A 62 -4.57 4.99 10.62
CA GLY A 62 -4.50 3.61 10.14
C GLY A 62 -5.75 3.18 9.36
N GLU A 63 -6.94 3.49 9.87
CA GLU A 63 -8.21 3.23 9.15
C GLU A 63 -8.28 4.05 7.85
N GLY A 64 -7.83 5.31 7.85
CA GLY A 64 -7.76 6.13 6.64
C GLY A 64 -6.84 5.52 5.58
N ARG A 65 -5.64 5.06 5.97
CA ARG A 65 -4.72 4.37 5.04
C ARG A 65 -5.31 3.06 4.50
N LYS A 66 -6.04 2.32 5.32
CA LYS A 66 -6.75 1.11 4.89
C LYS A 66 -7.85 1.42 3.87
N MET A 67 -8.67 2.44 4.10
CA MET A 67 -9.70 2.87 3.14
C MET A 67 -9.08 3.24 1.80
N LEU A 68 -8.03 4.08 1.81
CA LEU A 68 -7.30 4.46 0.60
C LEU A 68 -6.73 3.24 -0.15
N ARG A 69 -6.23 2.23 0.58
CA ARG A 69 -5.76 0.97 -0.03
C ARG A 69 -6.90 0.19 -0.67
N GLN A 70 -8.08 0.16 -0.07
CA GLN A 70 -9.25 -0.52 -0.64
C GLN A 70 -9.72 0.17 -1.92
N GLU A 71 -9.84 1.49 -1.90
CA GLU A 71 -10.17 2.30 -3.09
C GLU A 71 -9.19 2.04 -4.22
N ARG A 72 -7.88 2.13 -3.94
CA ARG A 72 -6.85 1.84 -4.95
C ARG A 72 -6.93 0.44 -5.50
N LEU A 73 -7.27 -0.54 -4.66
CA LEU A 73 -7.43 -1.93 -5.07
C LEU A 73 -8.63 -2.09 -6.02
N GLU A 74 -9.72 -1.36 -5.78
CA GLU A 74 -10.91 -1.35 -6.62
C GLU A 74 -10.69 -0.67 -7.96
N THR A 75 -9.94 0.44 -7.98
CA THR A 75 -9.62 1.18 -9.21
C THR A 75 -8.39 0.63 -9.96
N THR A 76 -7.91 -0.57 -9.63
CA THR A 76 -6.79 -1.17 -10.36
C THR A 76 -7.20 -1.55 -11.77
N LEU A 77 -6.29 -1.36 -12.73
CA LEU A 77 -6.48 -1.74 -14.14
C LEU A 77 -6.91 -3.19 -14.33
N HIS A 78 -6.45 -4.09 -13.44
CA HIS A 78 -6.84 -5.50 -13.45
C HIS A 78 -8.31 -5.73 -13.09
N LYS A 79 -8.94 -4.84 -12.33
CA LYS A 79 -10.35 -4.93 -11.93
C LYS A 79 -11.27 -4.06 -12.78
N GLN A 80 -10.79 -2.87 -13.14
CA GLN A 80 -11.55 -1.91 -13.93
C GLN A 80 -10.75 -1.57 -15.19
N PRO A 81 -11.28 -1.89 -16.39
CA PRO A 81 -10.63 -1.46 -17.63
C PRO A 81 -10.66 0.07 -17.73
N PRO A 82 -9.75 0.67 -18.50
CA PRO A 82 -9.78 2.10 -18.75
C PRO A 82 -11.10 2.50 -19.43
N SER A 83 -11.58 3.69 -19.13
CA SER A 83 -12.68 4.31 -19.87
C SER A 83 -12.32 4.55 -21.33
N SER A 84 -13.32 4.81 -22.17
CA SER A 84 -13.10 5.16 -23.59
C SER A 84 -12.28 6.44 -23.73
N GLU A 85 -12.45 7.39 -22.83
CA GLU A 85 -11.68 8.64 -22.78
C GLU A 85 -10.21 8.38 -22.44
N GLU A 86 -9.94 7.62 -21.38
CA GLU A 86 -8.56 7.25 -20.99
C GLU A 86 -7.88 6.40 -22.07
N SER A 87 -8.62 5.49 -22.71
CA SER A 87 -8.10 4.68 -23.82
C SER A 87 -7.71 5.54 -25.02
N ALA A 88 -8.53 6.54 -25.35
CA ALA A 88 -8.23 7.49 -26.42
C ALA A 88 -6.99 8.35 -26.09
N LEU A 89 -6.86 8.78 -24.83
CA LEU A 89 -5.69 9.53 -24.36
C LEU A 89 -4.41 8.70 -24.46
N VAL A 90 -4.42 7.44 -24.01
CA VAL A 90 -3.26 6.55 -24.12
C VAL A 90 -2.89 6.29 -25.58
N HIS A 91 -3.88 6.10 -26.45
CA HIS A 91 -3.67 5.95 -27.89
C HIS A 91 -3.01 7.20 -28.50
N ASP A 92 -3.49 8.39 -28.13
CA ASP A 92 -2.92 9.66 -28.59
C ASP A 92 -1.48 9.86 -28.10
N MET A 93 -1.21 9.60 -26.82
CA MET A 93 0.15 9.63 -26.27
C MET A 93 1.10 8.67 -26.98
N PHE A 94 0.66 7.45 -27.28
CA PHE A 94 1.47 6.48 -28.03
C PHE A 94 1.72 6.94 -29.47
N SER A 95 0.69 7.51 -30.12
CA SER A 95 0.78 8.01 -31.49
C SER A 95 1.70 9.24 -31.62
N GLN A 96 1.72 10.10 -30.60
CA GLN A 96 2.58 11.29 -30.57
C GLN A 96 4.02 10.96 -30.15
N GLY A 97 4.21 10.01 -29.22
CA GLY A 97 5.53 9.59 -28.75
C GLY A 97 6.28 8.63 -29.70
N GLY A 98 5.56 7.95 -30.61
CA GLY A 98 6.12 6.97 -31.54
C GLY A 98 6.79 7.52 -32.81
N CYS A 99 6.62 8.82 -33.11
CA CYS A 99 7.08 9.42 -34.38
C CYS A 99 8.07 10.59 -34.22
N ALA A 100 8.57 10.88 -33.01
CA ALA A 100 9.52 11.99 -32.79
C ALA A 100 11.01 11.62 -32.93
N GLY A 101 11.36 10.61 -33.75
CA GLY A 101 12.76 10.15 -33.86
C GLY A 101 13.16 9.34 -35.09
N LEU A 102 12.39 9.40 -36.18
CA LEU A 102 12.77 8.80 -37.47
C LEU A 102 12.49 9.78 -38.62
N HIS A 103 13.20 10.90 -38.65
CA HIS A 103 13.49 11.67 -39.86
C HIS A 103 14.80 12.45 -39.67
#